data_AF-A0A8S3QPJ6-F1
#
_entry.id   AF-A0A8S3QPJ6-F1
#
_cell.length_a   1.000
_cell.length_b   1.000
_cell.length_c   1.000
_cell.angle_alpha   90.00
_cell.angle_beta   90.00
_cell.angle_gamma   90.00
#
_symmetry.space_group_name_H-M   'P 1'
#
loop_
_entity.id
_entity.type
_entity.pdbx_description
1 polymer ?
#
loop_
_entity_poly.entity_id
_entity_poly.type
_entity_poly.pdbx_seq_one_letter_code
_entity_poly.pdbx_strand_id
1 'polypeptide(L)'
;MVKNDLSYHCLQQQHRMRPEISELVRHIYDVLIDNENVYEYPPIKGVRKSLFFITHNQKEVFKDEGRSYSNEHEAEYLKELCLYLLKQGYKPSEITIIAAYTGQMFCLKEKMPRSKFEGVNICVLDNYQGEENEIILLSLVRSNARGDIGFLNRENRICVALSRAKQGLFIIGNSSTLTTRSKHWQTIIRKLQIEDDINNENDTFHKYTSFGKAIPLYCQNHPKNKGILAELPTTSGKVQVIEKRSSCDHVIERQCFDTSYEIRVKCSVIVTMNRTSCGHEYQKQCHDQLYEMVHRCNDIVTEQWLSCDHSYRRHCYDSNYVQNNTCQVIIPDERVKCGHEYERKCSDTNYHNEHKCSAS
;
A
#
# COMPACT_ATOMS: atom_id res chain seq x y z
N MET A 1 2.76 -33.28 40.80
CA MET A 1 3.16 -34.51 40.09
C MET A 1 4.67 -34.63 39.97
N VAL A 2 5.39 -33.71 39.31
CA VAL A 2 6.87 -33.77 39.25
C VAL A 2 7.55 -33.57 40.61
N LYS A 3 6.99 -32.71 41.47
CA LYS A 3 7.51 -32.48 42.84
C LYS A 3 7.35 -33.67 43.81
N ASN A 4 6.82 -34.80 43.35
CA ASN A 4 6.62 -36.01 44.15
C ASN A 4 7.56 -37.15 43.70
N ASP A 5 8.65 -36.85 42.98
CA ASP A 5 9.65 -37.81 42.47
C ASP A 5 9.06 -38.98 41.65
N LEU A 6 7.91 -38.75 41.00
CA LEU A 6 7.34 -39.71 40.06
C LEU A 6 8.08 -39.64 38.73
N SER A 7 8.50 -40.81 38.22
CA SER A 7 9.14 -40.93 36.90
C SER A 7 8.22 -40.43 35.79
N TYR A 8 8.75 -39.59 34.90
CA TYR A 8 8.04 -39.08 33.73
C TYR A 8 8.90 -39.21 32.47
N HIS A 9 8.25 -39.32 31.32
CA HIS A 9 8.90 -39.23 30.02
C HIS A 9 8.58 -37.87 29.41
N CYS A 10 9.61 -37.12 29.02
CA CYS A 10 9.47 -35.84 28.36
C CYS A 10 9.64 -36.01 26.85
N LEU A 11 8.67 -35.54 26.07
CA LEU A 11 8.82 -35.45 24.62
C LEU A 11 9.75 -34.28 24.30
N GLN A 12 10.85 -34.57 23.61
CA GLN A 12 11.90 -33.58 23.33
C GLN A 12 11.75 -32.91 21.96
N GLN A 13 11.01 -33.51 21.04
CA GLN A 13 10.89 -33.05 19.66
C GLN A 13 9.63 -32.21 19.44
N GLN A 14 9.78 -31.06 18.76
CA GLN A 14 8.70 -30.16 18.40
C GLN A 14 8.48 -30.12 16.89
N HIS A 15 7.22 -30.10 16.47
CA HIS A 15 6.79 -30.16 15.06
C HIS A 15 5.99 -28.92 14.63
N ARG A 16 5.91 -27.90 15.48
CA ARG A 16 5.00 -26.78 15.31
C ARG A 16 5.69 -25.53 14.78
N MET A 17 6.68 -25.03 15.52
CA MET A 17 7.21 -23.68 15.37
C MET A 17 8.38 -23.69 14.41
N ARG A 18 8.50 -22.66 13.56
CA ARG A 18 9.77 -22.36 12.87
C ARG A 18 10.93 -22.28 13.87
N PRO A 19 12.15 -22.69 13.50
CA PRO A 19 13.31 -22.69 14.40
C PRO A 19 13.60 -21.35 15.08
N GLU A 20 13.43 -20.24 14.36
CA GLU A 20 13.61 -18.89 14.91
C GLU A 20 12.59 -18.56 16.02
N ILE A 21 11.39 -19.13 15.96
CA ILE A 21 10.35 -18.98 16.99
C ILE A 21 10.64 -19.90 18.18
N SER A 22 10.95 -21.18 17.93
CA SER A 22 11.25 -22.15 19.00
C SER A 22 12.50 -21.74 19.81
N GLU A 23 13.46 -21.06 19.18
CA GLU A 23 14.65 -20.50 19.82
C GLU A 23 14.32 -19.53 20.97
N LEU A 24 13.21 -18.79 20.89
CA LEU A 24 12.80 -17.87 21.95
C LEU A 24 12.46 -18.61 23.26
N VAL A 25 11.91 -19.83 23.17
CA VAL A 25 11.47 -20.60 24.33
C VAL A 25 12.46 -21.68 24.76
N ARG A 26 13.53 -21.95 24.00
CA ARG A 26 14.52 -22.98 24.39
C ARG A 26 15.14 -22.78 25.76
N HIS A 27 15.26 -21.55 26.25
CA HIS A 27 15.81 -21.28 27.59
C HIS A 27 14.86 -21.66 28.74
N ILE A 28 13.61 -22.03 28.43
CA ILE A 28 12.57 -22.48 29.38
C ILE A 28 12.51 -24.02 29.43
N TYR A 29 13.01 -24.70 28.40
CA TYR A 29 13.00 -26.15 28.28
C TYR A 29 14.41 -26.71 28.43
N ASP A 30 14.57 -27.83 29.12
CA ASP A 30 15.87 -28.50 29.24
C ASP A 30 16.37 -29.00 27.88
N VAL A 31 15.48 -29.61 27.11
CA VAL A 31 15.74 -30.12 25.76
C VAL A 31 14.52 -29.85 24.88
N LEU A 32 14.74 -29.13 23.78
CA LEU A 32 13.74 -28.87 22.75
C LEU A 32 14.41 -28.95 21.38
N ILE A 33 14.06 -29.96 20.59
CA ILE A 33 14.66 -30.28 19.29
C ILE A 33 13.63 -30.05 18.19
N ASP A 34 14.01 -29.34 17.13
CA ASP A 34 13.12 -29.09 16.00
C ASP A 34 13.05 -30.31 15.08
N ASN A 35 11.85 -30.68 14.63
CA ASN A 35 11.68 -31.68 13.58
C ASN A 35 11.92 -31.08 12.18
N GLU A 36 12.31 -31.92 11.23
CA GLU A 36 12.57 -31.53 9.82
C GLU A 36 11.38 -30.76 9.19
N ASN A 37 10.14 -31.11 9.54
CA ASN A 37 8.95 -30.49 8.97
C ASN A 37 8.88 -28.96 9.21
N VAL A 38 9.48 -28.45 10.29
CA VAL A 38 9.39 -27.01 10.61
C VAL A 38 10.36 -26.14 9.81
N TYR A 39 11.31 -26.75 9.10
CA TYR A 39 12.25 -26.06 8.21
C TYR A 39 11.65 -25.80 6.83
N GLU A 40 10.58 -26.53 6.47
CA GLU A 40 9.91 -26.44 5.17
C GLU A 40 8.84 -25.34 5.11
N TYR A 41 8.53 -24.68 6.22
CA TYR A 41 7.50 -23.65 6.24
C TYR A 41 7.85 -22.45 5.34
N PRO A 42 6.90 -22.00 4.50
CA PRO A 42 7.13 -20.87 3.61
C PRO A 42 7.35 -19.57 4.40
N PRO A 43 8.10 -18.60 3.85
CA PRO A 43 8.24 -17.29 4.46
C PRO A 43 6.92 -16.53 4.47
N ILE A 44 6.72 -15.66 5.47
CA ILE A 44 5.49 -14.86 5.55
C ILE A 44 5.42 -13.83 4.43
N LYS A 45 4.28 -13.75 3.75
CA LYS A 45 4.06 -12.83 2.64
C LYS A 45 4.04 -11.38 3.11
N GLY A 46 4.74 -10.52 2.39
CA GLY A 46 4.77 -9.08 2.63
C GLY A 46 5.74 -8.62 3.71
N VAL A 47 6.36 -9.52 4.48
CA VAL A 47 7.24 -9.19 5.61
C VAL A 47 8.57 -9.91 5.50
N ARG A 48 9.67 -9.21 5.76
CA ARG A 48 11.03 -9.77 5.56
C ARG A 48 11.40 -10.86 6.56
N LYS A 49 10.79 -10.83 7.75
CA LYS A 49 11.05 -11.76 8.86
C LYS A 49 9.73 -12.39 9.29
N SER A 50 9.74 -13.70 9.55
CA SER A 50 8.57 -14.40 10.08
C SER A 50 8.45 -14.25 11.60
N LEU A 51 9.52 -13.83 12.27
CA LEU A 51 9.53 -13.42 13.67
C LEU A 51 9.94 -11.94 13.79
N PHE A 52 9.13 -11.13 14.46
CA PHE A 52 9.50 -9.73 14.73
C PHE A 52 8.88 -9.19 16.03
N PHE A 53 9.68 -8.46 16.80
CA PHE A 53 9.25 -7.74 18.00
C PHE A 53 9.20 -6.24 17.75
N ILE A 54 7.98 -5.69 17.78
CA ILE A 54 7.67 -4.29 17.64
C ILE A 54 7.72 -3.64 19.02
N THR A 55 8.74 -2.82 19.26
CA THR A 55 8.88 -2.08 20.53
C THR A 55 8.23 -0.70 20.48
N HIS A 56 7.57 -0.30 21.56
CA HIS A 56 7.06 1.06 21.75
C HIS A 56 7.20 1.53 23.20
N ASN A 57 6.87 2.80 23.46
CA ASN A 57 6.86 3.42 24.79
C ASN A 57 5.48 3.98 25.19
N GLN A 58 4.44 3.69 24.41
CA GLN A 58 3.06 4.13 24.66
C GLN A 58 2.48 3.50 25.92
N LYS A 59 1.91 4.32 26.82
CA LYS A 59 1.47 3.89 28.16
C LYS A 59 0.22 3.01 28.12
N GLU A 60 0.14 2.08 29.06
CA GLU A 60 -1.07 1.30 29.31
C GLU A 60 -2.18 2.15 29.94
N VAL A 61 -3.43 1.76 29.72
CA VAL A 61 -4.62 2.33 30.37
C VAL A 61 -5.28 1.25 31.20
N PHE A 62 -5.63 1.56 32.45
CA PHE A 62 -6.45 0.70 33.28
C PHE A 62 -7.92 0.90 32.93
N LYS A 63 -8.64 -0.20 32.73
CA LYS A 63 -10.08 -0.23 32.46
C LYS A 63 -10.77 -0.76 33.71
N ASP A 64 -11.62 0.08 34.31
CA ASP A 64 -12.40 -0.26 35.50
C ASP A 64 -13.34 -1.44 35.23
N GLU A 65 -13.98 -1.44 34.05
CA GLU A 65 -14.75 -2.57 33.54
C GLU A 65 -13.82 -3.76 33.24
N GLY A 66 -14.05 -4.87 33.96
CA GLY A 66 -13.23 -6.09 33.84
C GLY A 66 -11.88 -6.02 34.56
N ARG A 67 -11.58 -4.92 35.29
CA ARG A 67 -10.35 -4.73 36.09
C ARG A 67 -9.08 -5.17 35.36
N SER A 68 -8.91 -4.66 34.15
CA SER A 68 -7.87 -5.12 33.23
C SER A 68 -7.14 -3.94 32.58
N TYR A 69 -6.02 -4.23 31.92
CA TYR A 69 -5.26 -3.25 31.17
C TYR A 69 -5.54 -3.36 29.67
N SER A 70 -5.40 -2.24 28.97
CA SER A 70 -5.41 -2.13 27.51
C SER A 70 -4.34 -1.16 27.05
N ASN A 71 -3.87 -1.32 25.82
CA ASN A 71 -2.95 -0.42 25.14
C ASN A 71 -3.48 -0.12 23.74
N GLU A 72 -4.00 1.10 23.58
CA GLU A 72 -4.65 1.58 22.36
C GLU A 72 -3.71 1.54 21.14
N HIS A 73 -2.43 1.87 21.36
CA HIS A 73 -1.41 1.86 20.32
C HIS A 73 -1.14 0.45 19.82
N GLU A 74 -1.02 -0.52 20.74
CA GLU A 74 -0.83 -1.92 20.37
C GLU A 74 -2.02 -2.45 19.58
N ALA A 75 -3.24 -2.11 20.00
CA ALA A 75 -4.46 -2.55 19.33
C ALA A 75 -4.57 -1.99 17.90
N GLU A 76 -4.26 -0.70 17.75
CA GLU A 76 -4.25 -0.03 16.44
C GLU A 76 -3.18 -0.62 15.50
N TYR A 77 -1.99 -0.89 16.02
CA TYR A 77 -0.92 -1.50 15.23
C TYR A 77 -1.29 -2.91 14.75
N LEU A 78 -1.78 -3.77 15.64
CA LEU A 78 -2.16 -5.14 15.27
C LEU A 78 -3.35 -5.17 14.31
N LYS A 79 -4.30 -4.24 14.45
CA LYS A 79 -5.39 -4.06 13.48
C LYS A 79 -4.84 -3.78 12.08
N GLU A 80 -3.95 -2.82 11.94
CA GLU A 80 -3.34 -2.47 10.64
C GLU A 80 -2.47 -3.61 10.10
N LEU A 81 -1.69 -4.29 10.95
CA LEU A 81 -0.87 -5.43 10.55
C LEU A 81 -1.73 -6.61 10.08
N CYS A 82 -2.80 -6.92 10.80
CA CYS A 82 -3.76 -7.95 10.41
C CYS A 82 -4.37 -7.62 9.05
N LEU A 83 -4.83 -6.38 8.86
CA LEU A 83 -5.41 -5.94 7.59
C LEU A 83 -4.39 -6.02 6.45
N TYR A 84 -3.13 -5.66 6.72
CA TYR A 84 -2.02 -5.81 5.77
C TYR A 84 -1.84 -7.28 5.35
N LEU A 85 -1.76 -8.21 6.30
CA LEU A 85 -1.57 -9.64 6.02
C LEU A 85 -2.76 -10.23 5.25
N LEU A 86 -4.00 -9.86 5.59
CA LEU A 86 -5.19 -10.26 4.83
C LEU A 86 -5.08 -9.82 3.36
N LYS A 87 -4.59 -8.60 3.11
CA LYS A 87 -4.34 -8.11 1.74
C LYS A 87 -3.21 -8.85 1.02
N GLN A 88 -2.23 -9.42 1.73
CA GLN A 88 -1.22 -10.29 1.13
C GLN A 88 -1.78 -11.66 0.69
N GLY A 89 -3.06 -11.93 0.95
CA GLY A 89 -3.77 -13.13 0.53
C GLY A 89 -3.85 -14.22 1.61
N TYR A 90 -3.56 -13.89 2.87
CA TYR A 90 -3.83 -14.80 3.99
C TYR A 90 -5.32 -14.86 4.28
N LYS A 91 -5.84 -16.05 4.58
CA LYS A 91 -7.22 -16.23 5.01
C LYS A 91 -7.37 -15.75 6.46
N PRO A 92 -8.52 -15.18 6.83
CA PRO A 92 -8.79 -14.80 8.22
C PRO A 92 -8.56 -15.92 9.24
N SER A 93 -8.89 -17.16 8.90
CA SER A 93 -8.70 -18.33 9.75
C SER A 93 -7.24 -18.68 10.04
N GLU A 94 -6.29 -18.22 9.20
CA GLU A 94 -4.84 -18.47 9.34
C GLU A 94 -4.18 -17.46 10.30
N ILE A 95 -4.93 -16.46 10.78
CA ILE A 95 -4.43 -15.40 11.65
C ILE A 95 -5.16 -15.43 12.98
N THR A 96 -4.41 -15.38 14.08
CA THR A 96 -4.98 -15.17 15.43
C THR A 96 -4.29 -14.03 16.15
N ILE A 97 -5.10 -13.16 16.75
CA ILE A 97 -4.62 -12.09 17.62
C ILE A 97 -4.79 -12.52 19.08
N ILE A 98 -3.67 -12.60 19.78
CA ILE A 98 -3.62 -12.94 21.20
C ILE A 98 -3.35 -11.67 21.99
N ALA A 99 -4.27 -11.34 22.90
CA ALA A 99 -4.08 -10.30 23.88
C ALA A 99 -3.66 -10.93 25.23
N ALA A 100 -2.63 -10.38 25.87
CA ALA A 100 -2.29 -10.81 27.23
C ALA A 100 -3.46 -10.54 28.20
N TYR A 101 -4.16 -9.42 28.04
CA TYR A 101 -5.18 -8.94 28.97
C TYR A 101 -6.59 -8.89 28.34
N THR A 102 -7.63 -9.16 29.12
CA THR A 102 -9.03 -9.15 28.66
C THR A 102 -9.48 -7.77 28.17
N GLY A 103 -9.07 -6.71 28.87
CA GLY A 103 -9.31 -5.33 28.45
C GLY A 103 -8.75 -5.02 27.05
N GLN A 104 -7.59 -5.60 26.70
CA GLN A 104 -7.01 -5.47 25.38
C GLN A 104 -7.77 -6.27 24.32
N MET A 105 -8.26 -7.46 24.64
CA MET A 105 -9.13 -8.23 23.73
C MET A 105 -10.40 -7.44 23.38
N PHE A 106 -11.03 -6.77 24.35
CA PHE A 106 -12.20 -5.93 24.09
C PHE A 106 -11.86 -4.71 23.22
N CYS A 107 -10.75 -4.02 23.53
CA CYS A 107 -10.23 -2.91 22.72
C CYS A 107 -9.99 -3.33 21.25
N LEU A 108 -9.37 -4.50 21.03
CA LEU A 108 -9.17 -5.05 19.69
C LEU A 108 -10.50 -5.34 18.97
N LYS A 109 -11.46 -5.99 19.66
CA LYS A 109 -12.77 -6.31 19.09
C LYS A 109 -13.58 -5.07 18.71
N GLU A 110 -13.47 -3.99 19.48
CA GLU A 110 -14.10 -2.70 19.16
C GLU A 110 -13.51 -2.08 17.88
N LYS A 111 -12.18 -2.17 17.73
CA LYS A 111 -11.45 -1.63 16.57
C LYS A 111 -11.54 -2.49 15.30
N MET A 112 -11.86 -3.76 15.44
CA MET A 112 -11.87 -4.74 14.35
C MET A 112 -13.30 -5.18 14.03
N PRO A 113 -14.07 -4.36 13.27
CA PRO A 113 -15.45 -4.70 12.94
C PRO A 113 -15.51 -5.96 12.06
N ARG A 114 -16.54 -6.79 12.29
CA ARG A 114 -16.75 -8.04 11.54
C ARG A 114 -16.73 -7.85 10.02
N SER A 115 -17.24 -6.72 9.50
CA SER A 115 -17.26 -6.43 8.06
C SER A 115 -15.89 -6.47 7.37
N LYS A 116 -14.79 -6.30 8.11
CA LYS A 116 -13.42 -6.34 7.57
C LYS A 116 -12.57 -7.51 8.08
N PHE A 117 -12.93 -8.07 9.23
CA PHE A 117 -12.11 -9.06 9.95
C PHE A 117 -12.88 -10.34 10.29
N GLU A 118 -13.96 -10.63 9.57
CA GLU A 118 -14.72 -11.86 9.74
C GLU A 118 -13.81 -13.09 9.60
N GLY A 119 -13.86 -13.98 10.60
CA GLY A 119 -13.04 -15.19 10.66
C GLY A 119 -11.67 -15.02 11.33
N VAL A 120 -11.21 -13.80 11.63
CA VAL A 120 -9.99 -13.59 12.44
C VAL A 120 -10.30 -13.89 13.90
N ASN A 121 -9.55 -14.81 14.50
CA ASN A 121 -9.73 -15.14 15.91
C ASN A 121 -9.03 -14.10 16.80
N ILE A 122 -9.76 -13.54 17.78
CA ILE A 122 -9.23 -12.60 18.78
C ILE A 122 -9.55 -13.15 20.16
N CYS A 123 -8.51 -13.51 20.91
CA CYS A 123 -8.64 -14.18 22.19
C CYS A 123 -7.63 -13.67 23.22
N VAL A 124 -7.87 -14.01 24.49
CA VAL A 124 -6.90 -13.81 25.56
C VAL A 124 -5.97 -15.01 25.69
N LEU A 125 -4.73 -14.74 26.09
CA LEU A 125 -3.66 -15.73 26.22
C LEU A 125 -4.09 -16.99 27.00
N ASP A 126 -4.78 -16.80 28.13
CA ASP A 126 -5.22 -17.89 29.01
C ASP A 126 -6.25 -18.82 28.36
N ASN A 127 -7.03 -18.29 27.39
CA ASN A 127 -8.05 -19.06 26.68
C ASN A 127 -7.50 -19.75 25.43
N TYR A 128 -6.23 -19.53 25.07
CA TYR A 128 -5.61 -20.06 23.86
C TYR A 128 -4.63 -21.21 24.14
N GLN A 129 -4.76 -21.85 25.30
CA GLN A 129 -3.89 -22.96 25.69
C GLN A 129 -4.30 -24.23 24.94
N GLY A 130 -3.35 -24.78 24.17
CA GLY A 130 -3.56 -26.00 23.37
C GLY A 130 -3.84 -25.72 21.90
N GLU A 131 -4.26 -24.49 21.59
CA GLU A 131 -4.47 -24.01 20.22
C GLU A 131 -3.15 -23.57 19.56
N GLU A 132 -3.16 -23.52 18.23
CA GLU A 132 -2.08 -23.06 17.35
C GLU A 132 -2.66 -22.42 16.08
N ASN A 133 -1.89 -21.56 15.41
CA ASN A 133 -2.26 -21.02 14.10
C ASN A 133 -1.02 -20.75 13.23
N GLU A 134 -1.21 -20.54 11.93
CA GLU A 134 -0.14 -20.22 11.00
C GLU A 134 0.53 -18.90 11.38
N ILE A 135 -0.25 -17.85 11.66
CA ILE A 135 0.24 -16.54 12.08
C ILE A 135 -0.38 -16.09 13.41
N ILE A 136 0.47 -15.70 14.34
CA ILE A 136 0.07 -15.11 15.63
C ILE A 136 0.53 -13.66 15.72
N LEU A 137 -0.43 -12.79 16.05
CA LEU A 137 -0.22 -11.40 16.40
C LEU A 137 -0.40 -11.24 17.92
N LEU A 138 0.67 -10.94 18.65
CA LEU A 138 0.68 -10.95 20.11
C LEU A 138 0.81 -9.54 20.68
N SER A 139 -0.16 -9.11 21.49
CA SER A 139 -0.13 -7.86 22.26
C SER A 139 0.19 -8.13 23.74
N LEU A 140 1.28 -7.53 24.23
CA LEU A 140 1.76 -7.69 25.61
C LEU A 140 1.19 -6.64 26.58
N VAL A 141 0.68 -5.52 26.08
CA VAL A 141 -0.07 -4.47 26.78
C VAL A 141 0.75 -3.64 27.77
N ARG A 142 1.55 -4.29 28.62
CA ARG A 142 2.15 -3.67 29.79
C ARG A 142 3.22 -2.66 29.41
N SER A 143 3.02 -1.43 29.86
CA SER A 143 3.85 -0.27 29.58
C SER A 143 3.66 0.77 30.67
N ASN A 144 4.51 0.70 31.69
CA ASN A 144 4.43 1.55 32.88
C ASN A 144 5.82 1.85 33.45
N ALA A 145 5.95 2.99 34.11
CA ALA A 145 7.22 3.44 34.69
C ALA A 145 7.74 2.54 35.83
N ARG A 146 6.87 1.69 36.40
CA ARG A 146 7.26 0.78 37.48
C ARG A 146 7.96 -0.47 36.96
N GLY A 147 7.89 -0.79 35.67
CA GLY A 147 8.39 -2.07 35.14
C GLY A 147 7.58 -3.27 35.63
N ASP A 148 6.30 -3.07 35.99
CA ASP A 148 5.41 -4.18 36.37
C ASP A 148 4.77 -4.80 35.13
N ILE A 149 4.90 -6.12 35.00
CA ILE A 149 4.36 -6.89 33.90
C ILE A 149 3.33 -7.93 34.35
N GLY A 150 2.99 -7.95 35.65
CA GLY A 150 2.00 -8.87 36.20
C GLY A 150 2.31 -10.34 35.89
N PHE A 151 1.31 -11.05 35.36
CA PHE A 151 1.43 -12.49 35.08
C PHE A 151 2.36 -12.81 33.89
N LEU A 152 2.77 -11.83 33.07
CA LEU A 152 3.74 -12.04 31.99
C LEU A 152 5.16 -12.34 32.49
N ASN A 153 5.40 -12.24 33.81
CA ASN A 153 6.65 -12.69 34.42
C ASN A 153 6.67 -14.21 34.72
N ARG A 154 5.53 -14.90 34.56
CA ARG A 154 5.45 -16.35 34.80
C ARG A 154 5.92 -17.11 33.58
N GLU A 155 6.91 -17.97 33.76
CA GLU A 155 7.51 -18.81 32.71
C GLU A 155 6.48 -19.55 31.85
N ASN A 156 5.50 -20.21 32.48
CA ASN A 156 4.43 -20.90 31.76
C ASN A 156 3.63 -19.97 30.82
N ARG A 157 3.42 -18.70 31.20
CA ARG A 157 2.68 -17.74 30.37
C ARG A 157 3.54 -17.21 29.23
N ILE A 158 4.83 -16.98 29.47
CA ILE A 158 5.79 -16.61 28.42
C ILE A 158 5.85 -17.72 27.37
N CYS A 159 6.02 -18.97 27.82
CA CYS A 159 6.06 -20.11 26.94
C CYS A 159 4.76 -20.24 26.12
N VAL A 160 3.60 -20.15 26.77
CA VAL A 160 2.31 -20.20 26.08
C VAL A 160 2.17 -19.07 25.08
N ALA A 161 2.66 -17.86 25.35
CA ALA A 161 2.52 -16.74 24.43
C ALA A 161 3.39 -16.88 23.18
N LEU A 162 4.60 -17.41 23.32
CA LEU A 162 5.58 -17.49 22.24
C LEU A 162 5.48 -18.77 21.40
N SER A 163 4.75 -19.79 21.85
CA SER A 163 4.72 -21.14 21.22
C SER A 163 3.45 -21.46 20.41
N ARG A 164 2.67 -20.44 20.04
CA ARG A 164 1.37 -20.60 19.35
C ARG A 164 1.46 -20.48 17.84
N ALA A 165 2.51 -19.84 17.35
CA ALA A 165 2.72 -19.63 15.92
C ALA A 165 3.40 -20.83 15.30
N LYS A 166 2.90 -21.26 14.13
CA LYS A 166 3.61 -22.22 13.28
C LYS A 166 4.61 -21.52 12.38
N GLN A 167 4.14 -20.56 11.57
CA GLN A 167 4.94 -19.89 10.54
C GLN A 167 5.38 -18.49 10.97
N GLY A 168 4.46 -17.66 11.49
CA GLY A 168 4.71 -16.24 11.75
C GLY A 168 4.34 -15.80 13.17
N LEU A 169 5.26 -15.13 13.86
CA LEU A 169 5.04 -14.54 15.18
C LEU A 169 5.41 -13.05 15.19
N PHE A 170 4.41 -12.18 15.35
CA PHE A 170 4.60 -10.74 15.44
C PHE A 170 4.17 -10.27 16.82
N ILE A 171 5.12 -9.76 17.60
CA ILE A 171 4.92 -9.39 19.00
C ILE A 171 4.98 -7.88 19.11
N ILE A 172 4.04 -7.26 19.79
CA ILE A 172 4.11 -5.84 20.14
C ILE A 172 4.11 -5.65 21.65
N GLY A 173 4.99 -4.78 22.14
CA GLY A 173 5.05 -4.46 23.56
C GLY A 173 6.13 -3.44 23.92
N ASN A 174 6.15 -3.01 25.18
CA ASN A 174 7.19 -2.13 25.70
C ASN A 174 8.39 -2.94 26.20
N SER A 175 9.44 -3.03 25.39
CA SER A 175 10.66 -3.80 25.72
C SER A 175 11.33 -3.34 27.02
N SER A 176 11.38 -2.02 27.29
CA SER A 176 11.94 -1.49 28.54
C SER A 176 11.15 -1.98 29.76
N THR A 177 9.82 -1.96 29.70
CA THR A 177 8.97 -2.44 30.81
C THR A 177 9.16 -3.95 31.03
N LEU A 178 9.19 -4.74 29.94
CA LEU A 178 9.37 -6.20 29.99
C LEU A 178 10.71 -6.63 30.56
N THR A 179 11.78 -5.94 30.17
CA THR A 179 13.15 -6.28 30.58
C THR A 179 13.52 -5.77 31.97
N THR A 180 12.77 -4.81 32.54
CA THR A 180 13.10 -4.23 33.85
C THR A 180 13.12 -5.26 34.98
N ARG A 181 12.14 -6.18 35.00
CA ARG A 181 11.95 -7.13 36.12
C ARG A 181 11.92 -8.61 35.72
N SER A 182 12.17 -8.94 34.46
CA SER A 182 12.09 -10.32 33.99
C SER A 182 13.35 -10.75 33.26
N LYS A 183 14.07 -11.73 33.83
CA LYS A 183 15.26 -12.33 33.21
C LYS A 183 14.92 -13.07 31.91
N HIS A 184 13.77 -13.73 31.84
CA HIS A 184 13.30 -14.39 30.62
C HIS A 184 13.14 -13.40 29.47
N TRP A 185 12.42 -12.28 29.70
CA TRP A 185 12.27 -11.25 28.67
C TRP A 185 13.58 -10.57 28.31
N GLN A 186 14.53 -10.41 29.24
CA GLN A 186 15.88 -9.94 28.89
C GLN A 186 16.58 -10.88 27.90
N THR A 187 16.53 -12.19 28.15
CA THR A 187 17.11 -13.19 27.24
C THR A 187 16.40 -13.19 25.89
N ILE A 188 15.07 -13.16 25.86
CA ILE A 188 14.26 -13.14 24.63
C ILE A 188 14.58 -11.89 23.80
N ILE A 189 14.56 -10.70 24.39
CA ILE A 189 14.84 -9.45 23.67
C ILE A 189 16.28 -9.41 23.16
N ARG A 190 17.26 -9.90 23.93
CA ARG A 190 18.64 -10.01 23.45
C ARG A 190 18.75 -10.90 22.22
N LYS A 191 18.11 -12.08 22.21
CA LYS A 191 18.09 -12.97 21.04
C LYS A 191 17.52 -12.28 19.80
N LEU A 192 16.46 -11.49 19.97
CA LEU A 192 15.81 -10.76 18.88
C LEU A 192 16.65 -9.58 18.34
N GLN A 193 17.55 -9.04 19.17
CA GLN A 193 18.42 -7.91 18.83
C GLN A 193 19.72 -8.32 18.12
N ILE A 194 20.07 -9.60 18.12
CA ILE A 194 21.24 -10.10 17.38
C ILE A 194 20.96 -9.92 15.88
N GLU A 195 21.90 -9.30 15.16
CA GLU A 195 21.87 -9.20 13.70
C GLU A 195 22.19 -10.58 13.11
N ASP A 196 21.55 -10.93 12.00
CA ASP A 196 21.91 -12.18 11.30
C ASP A 196 23.30 -12.01 10.66
N ASP A 197 24.29 -12.72 11.20
CA ASP A 197 25.67 -12.79 10.68
C ASP A 197 25.74 -13.56 9.35
N ILE A 198 25.14 -13.03 8.28
CA ILE A 198 25.37 -13.51 6.93
C ILE A 198 26.37 -12.57 6.25
N ASN A 199 27.63 -13.02 6.20
CA ASN A 199 28.75 -12.42 5.46
C ASN A 199 28.46 -12.42 3.94
N ASN A 200 27.59 -11.53 3.48
CA ASN A 200 27.39 -11.29 2.06
C ASN A 200 27.42 -9.78 1.85
N GLU A 201 28.60 -9.24 1.52
CA GLU A 201 28.85 -7.80 1.35
C GLU A 201 27.97 -7.15 0.26
N ASN A 202 27.34 -7.96 -0.59
CA ASN A 202 26.40 -7.51 -1.62
C ASN A 202 24.93 -7.50 -1.18
N ASP A 203 24.62 -8.02 0.00
CA ASP A 203 23.27 -8.13 0.53
C ASP A 203 23.04 -7.18 1.70
N THR A 204 22.79 -5.91 1.37
CA THR A 204 22.33 -4.90 2.34
C THR A 204 20.95 -5.21 2.94
N PHE A 205 20.27 -6.29 2.53
CA PHE A 205 18.88 -6.62 2.89
C PHE A 205 18.73 -7.55 4.10
N HIS A 206 19.79 -8.23 4.55
CA HIS A 206 19.76 -9.09 5.76
C HIS A 206 20.12 -8.37 7.07
N LYS A 207 20.43 -7.07 7.02
CA LYS A 207 20.85 -6.26 8.17
C LYS A 207 19.73 -5.93 9.19
N TYR A 208 18.54 -6.52 9.04
CA TYR A 208 17.45 -6.25 9.97
C TYR A 208 17.44 -7.28 11.09
N THR A 209 17.67 -6.82 12.31
CA THR A 209 17.35 -7.57 13.53
C THR A 209 15.85 -7.88 13.57
N SER A 210 15.45 -8.89 14.33
CA SER A 210 14.04 -9.22 14.55
C SER A 210 13.38 -8.31 15.62
N PHE A 211 13.92 -7.09 15.80
CA PHE A 211 13.54 -6.16 16.85
C PHE A 211 13.58 -4.71 16.35
N GLY A 212 12.52 -3.94 16.58
CA GLY A 212 12.53 -2.53 16.23
C GLY A 212 11.20 -1.82 16.44
N LYS A 213 11.15 -0.52 16.15
CA LYS A 213 9.88 0.24 16.13
C LYS A 213 9.11 0.06 14.83
N ALA A 214 9.83 -0.29 13.75
CA ALA A 214 9.31 -0.38 12.41
C ALA A 214 9.52 -1.80 11.87
N ILE A 215 8.48 -2.40 11.32
CA ILE A 215 8.55 -3.72 10.71
C ILE A 215 9.05 -3.61 9.26
N PRO A 216 10.02 -4.44 8.82
CA PRO A 216 10.48 -4.45 7.44
C PRO A 216 9.46 -5.15 6.53
N LEU A 217 8.71 -4.35 5.77
CA LEU A 217 7.76 -4.80 4.77
C LEU A 217 8.42 -4.89 3.39
N TYR A 218 7.99 -5.82 2.55
CA TYR A 218 8.48 -5.92 1.18
C TYR A 218 7.41 -6.46 0.24
N CYS A 219 7.59 -6.22 -1.06
CA CYS A 219 6.69 -6.77 -2.06
C CYS A 219 7.34 -7.99 -2.72
N GLN A 220 6.70 -9.16 -2.59
CA GLN A 220 7.17 -10.40 -3.22
C GLN A 220 7.15 -10.35 -4.74
N ASN A 221 6.22 -9.60 -5.33
CA ASN A 221 6.13 -9.41 -6.78
C ASN A 221 7.26 -8.53 -7.33
N HIS A 222 7.96 -7.78 -6.47
CA HIS A 222 9.03 -6.85 -6.85
C HIS A 222 10.28 -7.08 -5.98
N PRO A 223 10.97 -8.21 -6.13
CA PRO A 223 12.08 -8.61 -5.26
C PRO A 223 13.28 -7.64 -5.34
N LYS A 224 13.40 -6.88 -6.43
CA LYS A 224 14.44 -5.84 -6.60
C LYS A 224 14.19 -4.60 -5.74
N ASN A 225 12.99 -4.43 -5.18
CA ASN A 225 12.68 -3.32 -4.30
C ASN A 225 13.24 -3.59 -2.88
N LYS A 226 13.91 -2.58 -2.31
CA LYS A 226 14.46 -2.62 -0.96
C LYS A 226 13.42 -2.85 0.13
N GLY A 227 12.13 -2.64 -0.17
CA GLY A 227 11.07 -2.70 0.82
C GLY A 227 11.03 -1.42 1.65
N ILE A 228 10.21 -1.39 2.68
CA ILE A 228 10.04 -0.23 3.56
C ILE A 228 10.12 -0.66 5.03
N LEU A 229 10.64 0.22 5.88
CA LEU A 229 10.46 0.12 7.32
C LEU A 229 9.19 0.86 7.71
N ALA A 230 8.20 0.15 8.24
CA ALA A 230 6.91 0.73 8.61
C ALA A 230 6.72 0.78 10.14
N GLU A 231 6.71 1.97 10.72
CA GLU A 231 6.35 2.20 12.14
C GLU A 231 4.86 1.95 12.43
N LEU A 232 4.03 1.98 11.39
CA LEU A 232 2.67 1.46 11.43
C LEU A 232 2.44 0.81 10.07
N PRO A 233 2.09 -0.49 10.01
CA PRO A 233 1.86 -1.22 8.76
C PRO A 233 0.48 -0.84 8.20
N THR A 234 0.22 0.46 8.08
CA THR A 234 -1.03 0.96 7.52
C THR A 234 -1.21 0.39 6.13
N THR A 235 -2.45 0.31 5.69
CA THR A 235 -2.76 0.14 4.27
C THR A 235 -2.17 1.26 3.38
N SER A 236 -1.59 2.31 3.96
CA SER A 236 -0.77 3.36 3.32
C SER A 236 0.74 3.10 3.40
N GLY A 237 1.17 1.95 3.90
CA GLY A 237 2.53 1.38 3.84
C GLY A 237 2.87 1.04 2.39
N LYS A 238 2.90 2.09 1.58
CA LYS A 238 3.25 2.12 0.17
C LYS A 238 4.62 1.48 0.02
N VAL A 239 4.69 0.19 -0.28
CA VAL A 239 5.87 -0.30 -0.99
C VAL A 239 5.75 0.35 -2.37
N GLN A 240 6.35 1.54 -2.50
CA GLN A 240 6.41 2.27 -3.76
C GLN A 240 7.20 1.37 -4.70
N VAL A 241 6.48 0.78 -5.65
CA VAL A 241 7.12 0.03 -6.72
C VAL A 241 7.31 1.00 -7.88
N ILE A 242 8.57 1.20 -8.24
CA ILE A 242 8.97 1.90 -9.45
C ILE A 242 9.10 0.80 -10.52
N GLU A 243 8.05 0.60 -11.32
CA GLU A 243 8.12 -0.27 -12.49
C GLU A 243 8.26 0.55 -13.76
N LYS A 244 9.31 0.24 -14.53
CA LYS A 244 9.44 0.65 -15.93
C LYS A 244 8.63 -0.34 -16.77
N ARG A 245 7.59 0.12 -17.48
CA ARG A 245 6.77 -0.78 -18.30
C ARG A 245 7.53 -1.21 -19.55
N SER A 246 7.22 -2.42 -20.04
CA SER A 246 7.68 -2.89 -21.34
C SER A 246 6.99 -2.19 -22.52
N SER A 247 5.78 -1.66 -22.31
CA SER A 247 4.95 -1.03 -23.36
C SER A 247 5.16 0.48 -23.53
N CYS A 248 5.78 1.16 -22.57
CA CYS A 248 6.16 2.58 -22.65
C CYS A 248 7.18 2.93 -21.56
N ASP A 249 8.00 3.96 -21.79
CA ASP A 249 9.04 4.41 -20.82
C ASP A 249 8.49 5.18 -19.61
N HIS A 250 7.17 5.34 -19.49
CA HIS A 250 6.57 6.04 -18.36
C HIS A 250 6.67 5.20 -17.09
N VAL A 251 7.31 5.79 -16.08
CA VAL A 251 7.35 5.27 -14.72
C VAL A 251 6.02 5.59 -14.05
N ILE A 252 5.32 4.56 -13.58
CA ILE A 252 4.09 4.74 -12.81
C ILE A 252 4.39 4.40 -11.35
N GLU A 253 4.12 5.35 -10.44
CA GLU A 253 4.12 5.05 -9.01
C GLU A 253 2.90 4.20 -8.67
N ARG A 254 3.11 2.96 -8.22
CA ARG A 254 2.01 2.07 -7.82
C ARG A 254 2.14 1.53 -6.41
N GLN A 255 0.98 1.19 -5.87
CA GLN A 255 0.81 0.46 -4.63
C GLN A 255 0.57 -1.02 -4.98
N CYS A 256 1.52 -1.89 -4.67
CA CYS A 256 1.33 -3.32 -4.89
C CYS A 256 0.67 -3.94 -3.65
N PHE A 257 -0.64 -4.21 -3.74
CA PHE A 257 -1.40 -4.87 -2.67
C PHE A 257 -1.82 -6.30 -3.01
N ASP A 258 -1.51 -6.79 -4.20
CA ASP A 258 -2.19 -7.98 -4.70
C ASP A 258 -1.21 -8.95 -5.37
N THR A 259 -1.16 -10.17 -4.85
CA THR A 259 -0.49 -11.33 -5.47
C THR A 259 -1.35 -11.96 -6.57
N SER A 260 -2.58 -11.50 -6.78
CA SER A 260 -3.57 -12.16 -7.65
C SER A 260 -4.03 -11.36 -8.86
N TYR A 261 -3.38 -10.25 -9.22
CA TYR A 261 -3.88 -9.46 -10.34
C TYR A 261 -2.82 -9.04 -11.37
N GLU A 262 -2.68 -9.86 -12.40
CA GLU A 262 -2.32 -9.40 -13.75
C GLU A 262 -3.44 -8.50 -14.33
N ILE A 263 -3.70 -7.31 -13.75
CA ILE A 263 -4.47 -6.31 -14.52
C ILE A 263 -3.52 -5.71 -15.54
N ARG A 264 -3.87 -5.92 -16.82
CA ARG A 264 -3.48 -5.09 -17.96
C ARG A 264 -3.92 -3.63 -17.72
N VAL A 265 -3.40 -2.95 -16.71
CA VAL A 265 -3.85 -1.60 -16.34
C VAL A 265 -3.32 -0.66 -17.40
N LYS A 266 -4.20 -0.01 -18.14
CA LYS A 266 -3.85 0.98 -19.16
C LYS A 266 -3.08 2.17 -18.55
N CYS A 267 -2.06 2.68 -19.23
CA CYS A 267 -1.27 3.84 -18.75
C CYS A 267 -2.06 5.15 -18.88
N SER A 268 -2.37 5.82 -17.76
CA SER A 268 -3.17 7.05 -17.75
C SER A 268 -2.35 8.34 -17.73
N VAL A 269 -1.02 8.27 -17.85
CA VAL A 269 -0.15 9.46 -17.98
C VAL A 269 -0.60 10.25 -19.20
N ILE A 270 -0.83 11.56 -19.02
CA ILE A 270 -1.14 12.47 -20.10
C ILE A 270 0.16 12.79 -20.84
N VAL A 271 0.17 12.54 -22.14
CA VAL A 271 1.30 12.81 -23.03
C VAL A 271 0.89 13.85 -24.06
N THR A 272 1.82 14.74 -24.36
CA THR A 272 1.70 15.73 -25.42
C THR A 272 2.28 15.15 -26.71
N MET A 273 1.52 15.18 -27.79
CA MET A 273 1.88 14.65 -29.11
C MET A 273 1.50 15.65 -30.20
N ASN A 274 2.10 15.53 -31.37
CA ASN A 274 1.73 16.30 -32.56
C ASN A 274 0.90 15.43 -33.50
N ARG A 275 -0.23 15.95 -33.98
CA ARG A 275 -1.13 15.22 -34.88
C ARG A 275 -0.43 14.89 -36.20
N THR A 276 -0.49 13.64 -36.63
CA THR A 276 0.14 13.22 -37.90
C THR A 276 -0.44 13.95 -39.13
N SER A 277 -1.73 14.29 -39.11
CA SER A 277 -2.42 14.92 -40.25
C SER A 277 -2.14 16.42 -40.43
N CYS A 278 -1.84 17.14 -39.35
CA CYS A 278 -1.78 18.61 -39.37
C CYS A 278 -0.65 19.22 -38.52
N GLY A 279 0.12 18.40 -37.81
CA GLY A 279 1.23 18.85 -36.95
C GLY A 279 0.83 19.52 -35.64
N HIS A 280 -0.45 19.83 -35.42
CA HIS A 280 -0.90 20.51 -34.20
C HIS A 280 -0.76 19.65 -32.94
N GLU A 281 -0.39 20.30 -31.84
CA GLU A 281 -0.20 19.68 -30.54
C GLU A 281 -1.54 19.25 -29.92
N TYR A 282 -1.57 18.08 -29.29
CA TYR A 282 -2.71 17.61 -28.52
C TYR A 282 -2.27 16.73 -27.35
N GLN A 283 -3.13 16.65 -26.34
CA GLN A 283 -2.92 15.82 -25.17
C GLN A 283 -3.80 14.56 -25.22
N LYS A 284 -3.24 13.42 -24.87
CA LYS A 284 -3.97 12.15 -24.76
C LYS A 284 -3.44 11.32 -23.60
N GLN A 285 -4.21 10.32 -23.18
CA GLN A 285 -3.67 9.28 -22.30
C GLN A 285 -2.68 8.40 -23.08
N CYS A 286 -1.56 8.05 -22.44
CA CYS A 286 -0.48 7.28 -23.07
C CYS A 286 -0.98 6.00 -23.75
N HIS A 287 -1.89 5.27 -23.11
CA HIS A 287 -2.45 4.01 -23.63
C HIS A 287 -3.42 4.18 -24.81
N ASP A 288 -3.94 5.39 -25.03
CA ASP A 288 -4.93 5.63 -26.07
C ASP A 288 -4.23 5.79 -27.42
N GLN A 289 -3.96 4.66 -28.08
CA GLN A 289 -3.30 4.62 -29.39
C GLN A 289 -4.23 5.06 -30.53
N LEU A 290 -5.55 5.10 -30.32
CA LEU A 290 -6.54 5.38 -31.36
C LEU A 290 -7.06 6.82 -31.31
N TYR A 291 -6.55 7.66 -30.40
CA TYR A 291 -7.02 9.02 -30.18
C TYR A 291 -7.12 9.86 -31.48
N GLU A 292 -6.12 9.79 -32.37
CA GLU A 292 -6.15 10.54 -33.64
C GLU A 292 -7.23 10.03 -34.61
N MET A 293 -7.59 8.75 -34.56
CA MET A 293 -8.62 8.17 -35.42
C MET A 293 -10.04 8.57 -34.98
N VAL A 294 -10.22 8.87 -33.69
CA VAL A 294 -11.53 9.19 -33.09
C VAL A 294 -11.76 10.70 -32.97
N HIS A 295 -10.72 11.47 -32.66
CA HIS A 295 -10.84 12.91 -32.39
C HIS A 295 -10.26 13.76 -33.51
N ARG A 296 -11.04 14.72 -34.02
CA ARG A 296 -10.60 15.70 -35.03
C ARG A 296 -9.77 16.83 -34.38
N CYS A 297 -8.93 17.49 -35.16
CA CYS A 297 -8.16 18.67 -34.71
C CYS A 297 -9.07 19.89 -34.62
N ASN A 298 -9.25 20.44 -33.41
CA ASN A 298 -10.15 21.56 -33.18
C ASN A 298 -9.45 22.93 -33.20
N ASP A 299 -8.14 22.98 -33.46
CA ASP A 299 -7.37 24.21 -33.53
C ASP A 299 -7.87 25.11 -34.66
N ILE A 300 -7.81 26.42 -34.42
CA ILE A 300 -8.24 27.44 -35.37
C ILE A 300 -7.02 27.86 -36.18
N VAL A 301 -7.09 27.68 -37.49
CA VAL A 301 -6.08 28.16 -38.44
C VAL A 301 -6.55 29.45 -39.09
N THR A 302 -5.60 30.36 -39.35
CA THR A 302 -5.85 31.60 -40.10
C THR A 302 -5.27 31.45 -41.50
N GLU A 303 -6.10 31.60 -42.52
CA GLU A 303 -5.73 31.47 -43.93
C GLU A 303 -6.24 32.69 -44.73
N GLN A 304 -5.86 32.81 -45.99
CA GLN A 304 -6.30 33.89 -46.87
C GLN A 304 -7.20 33.38 -48.00
N TRP A 305 -8.23 34.17 -48.33
CA TRP A 305 -9.08 33.91 -49.48
C TRP A 305 -8.29 34.15 -50.77
N LEU A 306 -8.10 33.12 -51.60
CA LEU A 306 -7.46 33.24 -52.92
C LEU A 306 -8.14 34.25 -53.85
N SER A 307 -9.44 34.53 -53.64
CA SER A 307 -10.22 35.46 -54.45
C SER A 307 -10.02 36.93 -54.08
N CYS A 308 -9.54 37.26 -52.87
CA CYS A 308 -9.53 38.64 -52.39
C CYS A 308 -8.47 38.97 -51.32
N ASP A 309 -7.50 38.08 -51.08
CA ASP A 309 -6.37 38.17 -50.12
C ASP A 309 -6.71 38.47 -48.64
N HIS A 310 -7.99 38.68 -48.32
CA HIS A 310 -8.50 38.82 -46.96
C HIS A 310 -8.30 37.55 -46.15
N SER A 311 -8.02 37.70 -44.85
CA SER A 311 -7.87 36.57 -43.94
C SER A 311 -9.20 36.05 -43.39
N TYR A 312 -9.25 34.76 -43.11
CA TYR A 312 -10.37 34.12 -42.42
C TYR A 312 -9.85 33.05 -41.46
N ARG A 313 -10.71 32.67 -40.50
CA ARG A 313 -10.41 31.69 -39.48
C ARG A 313 -11.34 30.50 -39.63
N ARG A 314 -10.78 29.29 -39.59
CA ARG A 314 -11.54 28.04 -39.63
C ARG A 314 -10.94 27.01 -38.67
N HIS A 315 -11.72 26.01 -38.28
CA HIS A 315 -11.14 24.85 -37.62
C HIS A 315 -10.28 24.06 -38.61
N CYS A 316 -9.17 23.51 -38.13
CA CYS A 316 -8.23 22.75 -38.95
C CYS A 316 -8.90 21.57 -39.66
N TYR A 317 -9.84 20.88 -39.01
CA TYR A 317 -10.59 19.77 -39.60
C TYR A 317 -11.53 20.17 -40.75
N ASP A 318 -11.89 21.44 -40.85
CA ASP A 318 -12.87 21.92 -41.83
C ASP A 318 -12.19 22.30 -43.14
N SER A 319 -11.80 21.29 -43.92
CA SER A 319 -11.15 21.49 -45.23
C SER A 319 -12.08 22.10 -46.28
N ASN A 320 -13.39 22.03 -46.08
CA ASN A 320 -14.39 22.49 -47.05
C ASN A 320 -14.92 23.90 -46.72
N TYR A 321 -14.32 24.60 -45.75
CA TYR A 321 -14.76 25.92 -45.32
C TYR A 321 -14.91 26.92 -46.48
N VAL A 322 -13.97 26.93 -47.42
CA VAL A 322 -13.96 27.83 -48.61
C VAL A 322 -15.07 27.51 -49.60
N GLN A 323 -15.51 26.24 -49.68
CA GLN A 323 -16.61 25.84 -50.56
C GLN A 323 -17.97 26.25 -49.99
N ASN A 324 -18.08 26.36 -48.67
CA ASN A 324 -19.34 26.60 -47.96
C ASN A 324 -19.51 28.05 -47.49
N ASN A 325 -18.47 28.87 -47.56
CA ASN A 325 -18.47 30.25 -47.06
C ASN A 325 -17.90 31.20 -48.10
N THR A 326 -18.24 32.48 -47.98
CA THR A 326 -17.68 33.55 -48.80
C THR A 326 -17.08 34.63 -47.91
N CYS A 327 -16.16 35.43 -48.47
CA CYS A 327 -15.53 36.52 -47.72
C CYS A 327 -16.56 37.53 -47.20
N GLN A 328 -16.55 37.76 -45.87
CA GLN A 328 -17.46 38.68 -45.18
C GLN A 328 -16.81 40.05 -44.86
N VAL A 329 -15.55 40.27 -45.26
CA VAL A 329 -14.87 41.55 -45.04
C VAL A 329 -15.61 42.64 -45.82
N ILE A 330 -15.88 43.75 -45.13
CA ILE A 330 -16.51 44.93 -45.72
C ILE A 330 -15.42 45.76 -46.38
N ILE A 331 -15.60 46.08 -47.66
CA ILE A 331 -14.68 46.91 -48.45
C ILE A 331 -15.40 48.16 -48.97
N PRO A 332 -14.69 49.28 -49.13
CA PRO A 332 -15.23 50.46 -49.79
C PRO A 332 -15.47 50.18 -51.27
N ASP A 333 -16.57 50.70 -51.80
CA ASP A 333 -17.05 50.54 -53.17
C ASP A 333 -17.44 51.91 -53.74
N GLU A 334 -16.63 52.40 -54.68
CA GLU A 334 -16.79 53.73 -55.26
C GLU A 334 -17.58 53.65 -56.57
N ARG A 335 -18.76 54.30 -56.61
CA ARG A 335 -19.60 54.28 -57.82
C ARG A 335 -19.11 55.30 -58.85
N VAL A 336 -18.46 54.82 -59.91
CA VAL A 336 -17.95 55.62 -61.05
C VAL A 336 -19.00 56.56 -61.67
N LYS A 337 -20.30 56.24 -61.59
CA LYS A 337 -21.38 57.05 -62.16
C LYS A 337 -21.93 58.15 -61.25
N CYS A 338 -21.77 58.07 -59.92
CA CYS A 338 -22.35 59.06 -58.99
C CYS A 338 -21.39 59.58 -57.93
N GLY A 339 -20.15 59.07 -57.85
CA GLY A 339 -19.10 59.58 -56.96
C GLY A 339 -19.32 59.37 -55.47
N HIS A 340 -20.28 58.51 -55.08
CA HIS A 340 -20.55 58.18 -53.68
C HIS A 340 -19.80 56.91 -53.27
N GLU A 341 -19.23 56.92 -52.07
CA GLU A 341 -18.60 55.78 -51.40
C GLU A 341 -19.64 54.98 -50.63
N TYR A 342 -19.66 53.67 -50.84
CA TYR A 342 -20.50 52.73 -50.09
C TYR A 342 -19.63 51.64 -49.46
N GLU A 343 -20.16 51.01 -48.42
CA GLU A 343 -19.59 49.80 -47.85
C GLU A 343 -20.34 48.58 -48.40
N ARG A 344 -19.61 47.59 -48.95
CA ARG A 344 -20.18 46.30 -49.37
C ARG A 344 -19.35 45.14 -48.87
N LYS A 345 -19.94 43.95 -48.79
CA LYS A 345 -19.17 42.72 -48.57
C LYS A 345 -18.30 42.43 -49.78
N CYS A 346 -17.06 42.05 -49.54
CA CYS A 346 -16.10 41.73 -50.60
C CYS A 346 -16.62 40.64 -51.57
N SER A 347 -17.39 39.67 -51.07
CA SER A 347 -18.01 38.60 -51.86
C SER A 347 -19.21 39.02 -52.71
N ASP A 348 -19.76 40.21 -52.50
CA ASP A 348 -20.94 40.70 -53.20
C ASP A 348 -20.53 41.43 -54.49
N THR A 349 -20.42 40.68 -55.58
CA THR A 349 -20.05 41.20 -56.91
C THR A 349 -21.24 41.75 -57.69
N ASN A 350 -22.49 41.49 -57.25
CA ASN A 350 -23.72 41.92 -57.92
C ASN A 350 -24.40 43.11 -57.24
N TYR A 351 -23.84 43.62 -56.13
CA TYR A 351 -24.32 44.75 -55.34
C TYR A 351 -24.84 45.94 -56.17
N HIS A 352 -24.18 46.25 -57.30
CA HIS A 352 -24.57 47.36 -58.18
C HIS A 352 -25.93 47.16 -58.89
N ASN A 353 -26.35 45.93 -59.15
CA ASN A 353 -27.61 45.63 -59.84
C ASN A 353 -28.81 45.64 -58.88
N GLU A 354 -28.57 45.36 -57.61
CA GLU A 354 -29.64 45.19 -56.62
C GLU A 354 -29.94 46.46 -55.83
N HIS A 355 -29.01 47.43 -55.75
CA HIS A 355 -29.17 48.63 -54.94
C HIS A 355 -29.08 49.92 -55.79
N LYS A 356 -30.24 50.49 -56.13
CA LYS A 356 -30.32 51.79 -56.83
C LYS A 356 -29.92 52.92 -55.88
N CYS A 357 -29.12 53.87 -56.37
CA CYS A 357 -28.79 55.09 -55.62
C CYS A 357 -30.10 55.88 -55.41
N SER A 358 -30.47 56.13 -54.16
CA SER A 358 -31.69 56.86 -53.80
C SER A 358 -31.57 58.38 -53.98
N ALA A 359 -30.38 58.89 -54.32
CA ALA A 359 -30.20 60.24 -54.83
C ALA A 359 -30.33 60.21 -56.37
N SER A 360 -31.53 60.46 -56.86
CA SER A 360 -31.82 60.86 -58.24
C SER A 360 -32.18 62.34 -58.25
#